data_AF-Q1QFX6-F1
#
_entry.id   AF-Q1QFX6-F1
#
_cell.length_a   1.000
_cell.length_b   1.000
_cell.length_c   1.000
_cell.angle_alpha   90.00
_cell.angle_beta   90.00
_cell.angle_gamma   90.00
#
_symmetry.space_group_name_H-M   'P 1'
#
loop_
_entity.id
_entity.type
_entity.pdbx_description
1 polymer ?
#
loop_
_entity_poly.entity_id
_entity_poly.type
_entity_poly.pdbx_seq_one_letter_code
_entity_poly.pdbx_strand_id
1 'polypeptide(L)'
;MPNNGATNRPYSGSNVLLLWHAKLEKGYKTSNWLTYRQAHELGGQVRKGEKSTEILFTKQHTVKDNQTEVEKRISFLRTYNVFNEDQIDGLPDRGVEILPSVDPRRRCVHQGDLGQHLGGNRTFYDTSCDRIHLPDPSQFRTAEHFYATNLHESVRWSGRAHRLGDASV
;
A
#
# COMPACT_ATOMS: atom_id res chain seq x y z
N MET A 1 3.86 5.77 -4.13
CA MET A 1 3.45 5.15 -2.85
C MET A 1 4.01 6.00 -1.71
N PRO A 2 3.29 6.16 -0.58
CA PRO A 2 3.82 6.84 0.59
C PRO A 2 4.90 5.97 1.25
N ASN A 3 6.05 6.56 1.53
CA ASN A 3 7.20 5.86 2.12
C ASN A 3 7.66 6.57 3.38
N ASN A 4 8.23 5.81 4.32
CA ASN A 4 8.93 6.40 5.44
C ASN A 4 10.27 6.96 4.93
N GLY A 5 10.45 8.27 5.01
CA GLY A 5 11.66 8.92 4.49
C GLY A 5 12.92 8.35 5.14
N ALA A 6 12.95 8.11 6.45
CA ALA A 6 14.18 7.69 7.12
C ALA A 6 14.63 6.27 6.74
N THR A 7 13.69 5.36 6.49
CA THR A 7 13.97 3.93 6.29
C THR A 7 13.72 3.43 4.88
N ASN A 8 13.15 4.27 3.99
CA ASN A 8 12.66 3.90 2.66
C ASN A 8 11.65 2.74 2.65
N ARG A 9 11.02 2.44 3.78
CA ARG A 9 10.00 1.40 3.86
C ARG A 9 8.65 1.97 3.41
N PRO A 10 7.94 1.31 2.49
CA PRO A 10 6.60 1.74 2.10
C PRO A 10 5.62 1.58 3.25
N TYR A 11 4.71 2.54 3.41
CA TYR A 11 3.57 2.39 4.30
C TYR A 11 2.60 1.35 3.73
N SER A 12 1.86 0.68 4.61
CA SER A 12 0.91 -0.37 4.27
C SER A 12 -0.46 -0.15 4.91
N GLY A 13 -1.48 -0.84 4.38
CA GLY A 13 -2.85 -0.80 4.87
C GLY A 13 -3.46 0.61 4.82
N SER A 14 -4.26 0.95 5.82
CA SER A 14 -5.02 2.22 5.89
C SER A 14 -4.12 3.46 5.86
N ASN A 15 -2.87 3.35 6.30
CA ASN A 15 -1.91 4.47 6.25
C ASN A 15 -1.64 4.95 4.83
N VAL A 16 -1.74 4.07 3.83
CA VAL A 16 -1.55 4.47 2.42
C VAL A 16 -2.62 5.48 2.03
N LEU A 17 -3.88 5.22 2.36
CA LEU A 17 -5.00 6.10 2.04
C LEU A 17 -4.94 7.42 2.83
N LEU A 18 -4.63 7.36 4.12
CA LEU A 18 -4.48 8.55 4.97
C LEU A 18 -3.40 9.50 4.43
N LEU A 19 -2.24 8.95 4.06
CA LEU A 19 -1.13 9.75 3.55
C LEU A 19 -1.37 10.26 2.12
N TRP A 20 -2.05 9.49 1.26
CA TRP A 20 -2.49 10.00 -0.04
C TRP A 20 -3.47 11.14 0.09
N HIS A 21 -4.47 11.02 0.97
CA HIS A 21 -5.41 12.08 1.24
C HIS A 21 -4.69 13.35 1.71
N ALA A 22 -3.81 13.24 2.71
CA ALA A 22 -3.04 14.36 3.22
C ALA A 22 -2.13 15.01 2.14
N LYS A 23 -1.49 14.19 1.30
CA LYS A 23 -0.69 14.67 0.16
C LYS A 23 -1.53 15.51 -0.81
N LEU A 24 -2.69 15.02 -1.21
CA LEU A 24 -3.58 15.68 -2.15
C LEU A 24 -4.18 16.96 -1.56
N GLU A 25 -4.67 16.89 -0.32
CA GLU A 25 -5.31 18.02 0.37
C GLU A 25 -4.34 19.19 0.57
N LYS A 26 -3.07 18.91 0.90
CA LYS A 26 -2.04 19.93 1.16
C LYS A 26 -1.16 20.25 -0.05
N GLY A 27 -1.30 19.50 -1.15
CA GLY A 27 -0.52 19.73 -2.37
C GLY A 27 0.97 19.39 -2.24
N TYR A 28 1.34 18.44 -1.37
CA TYR A 28 2.74 18.03 -1.23
C TYR A 28 3.23 17.32 -2.50
N LYS A 29 4.47 17.60 -2.90
CA LYS A 29 5.14 17.04 -4.08
C LYS A 29 5.72 15.67 -3.76
N THR A 30 6.39 15.55 -2.62
CA THR A 30 7.01 14.28 -2.21
C THR A 30 5.99 13.32 -1.61
N SER A 31 6.30 12.02 -1.66
CA SER A 31 5.50 10.96 -1.01
C SER A 31 6.20 10.40 0.23
N ASN A 32 7.19 11.11 0.74
CA ASN A 32 8.00 10.67 1.87
C ASN A 32 7.53 11.35 3.15
N TRP A 33 7.44 10.56 4.20
CA TRP A 33 6.90 10.98 5.49
C TRP A 33 7.85 10.58 6.62
N LEU A 34 8.01 11.49 7.58
CA LEU A 34 8.97 11.39 8.68
C LEU A 34 8.29 11.76 9.99
N THR A 35 8.60 11.05 11.06
CA THR A 35 8.27 11.58 12.40
C THR A 35 9.15 12.79 12.72
N TYR A 36 8.71 13.65 13.65
CA TYR A 36 9.51 14.81 14.08
C TYR A 36 10.93 14.40 14.51
N ARG A 37 11.04 13.32 15.28
CA ARG A 37 12.33 12.80 15.74
C ARG A 37 13.22 12.34 14.58
N GLN A 38 12.65 11.62 13.60
CA GLN A 38 13.40 11.21 12.42
C GLN A 38 13.87 12.40 11.58
N ALA A 39 13.04 13.43 11.42
CA ALA A 39 13.42 14.66 10.73
C ALA A 39 14.63 15.31 11.40
N HIS A 40 14.58 15.45 12.73
CA HIS A 40 15.67 16.02 13.52
C HIS A 40 16.95 15.17 13.47
N GLU A 41 16.84 13.84 13.55
CA GLU A 41 17.99 12.93 13.43
C GLU A 41 18.67 13.02 12.06
N LEU A 42 17.92 13.38 11.01
CA LEU A 42 18.44 13.64 9.66
C LEU A 42 18.98 15.07 9.47
N GLY A 43 19.01 15.89 10.53
CA GLY A 43 19.46 17.28 10.46
C GLY A 43 18.40 18.26 9.95
N GLY A 44 17.16 17.79 9.73
CA GLY A 44 16.05 18.61 9.27
C GLY A 44 15.21 19.18 10.41
N GLN A 45 14.60 20.34 10.18
CA GLN A 45 13.71 21.02 11.12
C GLN A 45 12.34 21.22 10.49
N VAL A 46 11.29 20.71 11.14
CA VAL A 46 9.90 20.99 10.73
C VAL A 46 9.64 22.48 10.89
N ARG A 47 9.09 23.12 9.83
CA ARG A 47 8.77 24.54 9.85
C ARG A 47 7.74 24.88 10.92
N LYS A 48 7.89 26.06 11.53
CA LYS A 48 6.98 26.51 12.59
C LYS A 48 5.57 26.70 12.04
N GLY A 49 4.58 26.08 12.69
CA GLY A 49 3.16 26.17 12.32
C GLY A 49 2.66 25.06 11.39
N GLU A 50 3.56 24.18 10.92
CA GLU A 50 3.18 23.01 10.13
C GLU A 50 2.37 22.01 10.97
N LYS A 51 1.34 21.43 10.34
CA LYS A 51 0.49 20.41 10.98
C LYS A 51 0.94 19.01 10.57
N SER A 52 1.00 18.11 11.54
CA SER A 52 1.26 16.69 11.29
C SER A 52 0.05 15.98 10.68
N THR A 53 0.32 14.87 10.02
CA THR A 53 -0.67 13.85 9.64
C THR A 53 -0.59 12.67 10.60
N GLU A 54 -1.73 12.20 11.08
CA GLU A 54 -1.82 11.07 12.00
C GLU A 54 -1.86 9.75 11.20
N ILE A 55 -1.07 8.78 11.63
CA ILE A 55 -1.05 7.41 11.09
C ILE A 55 -1.28 6.38 12.18
N LEU A 56 -1.77 5.21 11.79
CA LEU A 56 -2.07 4.11 12.68
C LEU A 56 -0.94 3.08 12.68
N PHE A 57 -0.53 2.64 13.85
CA PHE A 57 0.43 1.56 14.02
C PHE A 57 -0.17 0.50 14.94
N THR A 58 -0.32 -0.70 14.39
CA THR A 58 -0.83 -1.85 15.14
C THR A 58 0.33 -2.78 15.43
N LYS A 59 0.52 -3.13 16.70
CA LYS A 59 1.51 -4.13 17.11
C LYS A 59 0.88 -5.10 18.10
N GLN A 60 1.26 -6.36 17.97
CA GLN A 60 0.92 -7.40 18.94
C GLN A 60 1.95 -7.40 20.06
N HIS A 61 1.47 -7.42 21.30
CA HIS A 61 2.27 -7.55 22.51
C HIS A 61 1.85 -8.82 23.26
N THR A 62 2.83 -9.64 23.64
CA THR A 62 2.57 -10.78 24.52
C THR A 62 2.68 -10.30 25.95
N VAL A 63 1.60 -10.42 26.72
CA VAL A 63 1.58 -10.11 28.15
C VAL A 63 1.52 -11.43 28.91
N LYS A 64 2.42 -11.62 29.87
CA LYS A 64 2.37 -12.74 30.81
C LYS A 64 1.41 -12.37 31.93
N ASP A 65 0.40 -13.21 32.13
CA ASP A 65 -0.56 -13.07 33.22
C ASP A 65 0.10 -13.57 34.53
N ASN A 66 0.36 -12.66 35.47
CA ASN A 66 1.07 -12.97 36.72
C ASN A 66 0.33 -13.97 37.63
N GLN A 67 -0.96 -14.26 37.37
CA GLN A 67 -1.76 -15.17 38.20
C GLN A 67 -1.92 -16.57 37.59
N THR A 68 -1.78 -16.72 36.28
CA THR A 68 -2.06 -17.99 35.59
C THR A 68 -0.89 -18.51 34.74
N GLU A 69 0.22 -17.78 34.66
CA GLU A 69 1.37 -18.06 33.76
C GLU A 69 1.00 -18.22 32.27
N VAL A 70 -0.23 -17.87 31.89
CA VAL A 70 -0.69 -17.95 30.49
C VAL A 70 -0.22 -16.72 29.73
N GLU A 71 0.45 -16.94 28.60
CA GLU A 71 0.83 -15.89 27.65
C GLU A 71 -0.40 -15.46 26.82
N LYS A 72 -0.87 -14.23 27.04
CA LYS A 72 -1.95 -13.63 26.24
C LYS A 72 -1.37 -12.67 25.20
N ARG A 73 -1.76 -12.84 23.93
CA ARG A 73 -1.43 -11.91 22.85
C ARG A 73 -2.48 -10.82 22.78
N ILE A 74 -2.09 -9.60 23.10
CA ILE A 74 -2.95 -8.42 23.05
C ILE A 74 -2.49 -7.54 21.88
N SER A 75 -3.41 -7.19 21.00
CA SER A 75 -3.15 -6.22 19.94
C SER A 75 -3.42 -4.82 20.47
N PHE A 76 -2.48 -3.89 20.31
CA PHE A 76 -2.72 -2.49 20.61
C PHE A 76 -2.59 -1.65 19.35
N LEU A 77 -3.45 -0.64 19.27
CA LEU A 77 -3.43 0.41 18.26
C LEU A 77 -2.76 1.63 18.88
N ARG A 78 -1.76 2.17 18.19
CA ARG A 78 -1.10 3.41 18.57
C ARG A 78 -1.10 4.36 17.39
N THR A 79 -1.37 5.62 17.65
CA THR A 79 -1.26 6.65 16.62
C THR A 79 0.10 7.33 16.67
N TYR A 80 0.58 7.76 15.51
CA TYR A 80 1.84 8.47 15.35
C TYR A 80 1.63 9.69 14.46
N ASN A 81 2.33 10.78 14.79
CA ASN A 81 2.33 12.00 14.00
C ASN A 81 3.53 12.01 13.06
N VAL A 82 3.25 12.15 11.76
CA VAL A 82 4.26 12.26 10.70
C VAL A 82 4.09 13.57 9.94
N PHE A 83 5.19 14.03 9.36
CA PHE A 83 5.31 15.22 8.53
C PHE A 83 5.82 14.80 7.17
N ASN A 84 5.34 15.47 6.12
CA ASN A 84 5.87 15.28 4.78
C ASN A 84 7.26 15.94 4.67
N GLU A 85 8.12 15.42 3.78
CA GLU A 85 9.44 16.04 3.53
C GLU A 85 9.32 17.51 3.11
N ASP A 86 8.27 17.90 2.39
CA ASP A 86 8.03 19.29 1.97
C ASP A 86 7.79 20.27 3.14
N GLN A 87 7.53 19.75 4.35
CA GLN A 87 7.31 20.53 5.59
C GLN A 87 8.59 20.75 6.40
N ILE A 88 9.71 20.14 5.98
CA ILE A 88 10.95 20.05 6.76
C ILE A 88 12.07 20.73 5.98
N ASP A 89 12.69 21.74 6.60
CA ASP A 89 13.85 22.42 6.03
C ASP A 89 15.15 21.73 6.48
N GLY A 90 16.21 21.80 5.67
CA GLY A 90 17.53 21.27 6.03
C GLY A 90 17.70 19.75 5.88
N LEU A 91 16.73 19.05 5.29
CA LEU A 91 16.90 17.65 4.95
C LEU A 91 17.99 17.46 3.87
N PRO A 92 18.79 16.38 3.96
CA PRO A 92 19.74 16.05 2.91
C PRO A 92 18.98 15.78 1.60
N ASP A 93 19.46 16.38 0.50
CA ASP A 93 18.90 16.10 -0.82
C ASP A 93 19.11 14.63 -1.14
N ARG A 94 18.02 13.90 -1.29
CA ARG A 94 18.05 12.45 -1.53
C ARG A 94 18.06 12.08 -2.99
N GLY A 95 18.01 13.06 -3.89
CA GLY A 95 17.80 12.81 -5.30
C GLY A 95 16.42 12.20 -5.53
N VAL A 96 15.77 12.62 -6.61
CA VAL A 96 14.61 11.89 -7.09
C VAL A 96 15.15 10.59 -7.69
N GLU A 97 14.92 9.46 -7.03
CA GLU A 97 15.19 8.16 -7.64
C GLU A 97 14.18 7.99 -8.78
N ILE A 98 14.57 8.44 -9.98
CA ILE A 98 13.81 8.21 -11.20
C ILE A 98 13.92 6.72 -11.46
N LEU A 99 12.92 5.97 -10.98
CA LEU A 99 12.77 4.57 -11.37
C LEU A 99 12.80 4.54 -12.90
N PRO A 100 13.61 3.66 -13.52
CA PRO A 100 13.59 3.51 -14.97
C PRO A 100 12.14 3.28 -15.40
N SER A 101 11.76 3.86 -16.54
CA SER A 101 10.46 3.64 -17.16
C SER A 101 10.34 2.18 -17.58
N VAL A 102 10.12 1.30 -16.61
CA VAL A 102 9.69 -0.06 -16.83
C VAL A 102 8.24 0.07 -17.22
N ASP A 103 7.87 -0.43 -18.40
CA ASP A 103 6.47 -0.51 -18.79
C ASP A 103 5.68 -1.21 -17.66
N PRO A 104 4.87 -0.46 -16.87
CA PRO A 104 4.23 -0.99 -15.67
C PRO A 104 3.29 -2.15 -16.02
N ARG A 105 2.86 -2.21 -17.28
CA ARG A 105 2.04 -3.27 -17.88
C ARG A 105 2.70 -4.65 -17.82
N ARG A 106 4.04 -4.74 -17.87
CA ARG A 106 4.78 -6.01 -17.84
C ARG A 106 5.06 -6.55 -16.44
N ARG A 107 5.01 -5.69 -15.41
CA ARG A 107 5.36 -6.06 -14.02
C ARG A 107 4.13 -6.44 -13.20
N CYS A 108 2.96 -5.89 -13.51
CA CYS A 108 1.76 -6.05 -12.68
C CYS A 108 1.01 -7.37 -12.86
N VAL A 109 1.23 -8.09 -13.96
CA VAL A 109 0.57 -9.36 -14.23
C VAL A 109 1.64 -10.41 -14.49
N HIS A 110 2.18 -11.02 -13.43
CA HIS A 110 2.80 -12.32 -13.58
C HIS A 110 1.69 -13.31 -13.98
N GLN A 111 1.49 -13.49 -15.28
CA GLN A 111 0.49 -14.42 -15.85
C GLN A 111 0.74 -15.88 -15.46
N GLY A 112 1.94 -16.20 -14.95
CA GLY A 112 2.37 -17.59 -14.71
C GLY A 112 1.61 -18.34 -13.62
N ASP A 113 1.12 -17.65 -12.59
CA ASP A 113 0.50 -18.31 -11.42
C ASP A 113 -1.00 -18.02 -11.27
N LEU A 114 -1.52 -17.04 -12.00
CA LEU A 114 -2.95 -16.75 -12.02
C LEU A 114 -3.58 -17.68 -13.04
N GLY A 115 -4.49 -18.56 -12.62
CA GLY A 115 -5.30 -19.36 -13.54
C GLY A 115 -6.15 -18.44 -14.41
N GLN A 116 -5.57 -17.90 -15.49
CA GLN A 116 -6.22 -16.99 -16.41
C GLN A 116 -6.65 -17.77 -17.66
N HIS A 117 -7.88 -17.54 -18.10
CA HIS A 117 -8.38 -18.05 -19.36
C HIS A 117 -8.73 -16.87 -20.27
N LEU A 118 -8.09 -16.84 -21.44
CA LEU A 118 -8.40 -15.88 -22.50
C LEU A 118 -9.51 -16.46 -23.38
N GLY A 119 -10.65 -15.77 -23.45
CA GLY A 119 -11.78 -16.18 -24.27
C GLY A 119 -13.11 -15.57 -23.84
N GLY A 120 -14.06 -15.53 -24.78
CA GLY A 120 -15.39 -14.96 -24.55
C GLY A 120 -15.41 -13.42 -24.64
N ASN A 121 -16.52 -12.84 -24.17
CA ASN A 121 -16.83 -11.40 -24.26
C ASN A 121 -17.14 -10.77 -22.89
N ARG A 122 -16.82 -11.45 -21.79
CA ARG A 122 -17.05 -10.98 -20.41
C ARG A 122 -15.84 -11.27 -19.54
N THR A 123 -15.61 -10.37 -18.58
CA THR A 123 -14.55 -10.50 -17.57
C THR A 123 -15.15 -10.82 -16.22
N PHE A 124 -14.67 -11.88 -15.57
CA PHE A 124 -15.10 -12.26 -14.22
C PHE A 124 -14.13 -13.29 -13.61
N TYR A 125 -14.09 -13.35 -12.29
CA TYR A 125 -13.51 -14.46 -11.56
C TYR A 125 -14.56 -15.56 -11.32
N ASP A 126 -14.30 -16.77 -11.82
CA ASP A 126 -15.09 -17.98 -11.58
C ASP A 126 -14.63 -18.67 -10.29
N THR A 127 -15.47 -18.61 -9.26
CA THR A 127 -15.21 -19.20 -7.95
C THR A 127 -15.26 -20.73 -7.94
N SER A 128 -16.01 -21.33 -8.86
CA SER A 128 -16.19 -22.78 -8.96
C SER A 128 -14.95 -23.45 -9.55
N CYS A 129 -14.40 -22.84 -10.59
CA CYS A 129 -13.22 -23.32 -11.31
C CYS A 129 -11.91 -22.65 -10.86
N ASP A 130 -11.99 -21.70 -9.92
CA ASP A 130 -10.87 -20.92 -9.39
C ASP A 130 -10.03 -20.25 -10.50
N ARG A 131 -10.74 -19.58 -11.42
CA ARG A 131 -10.15 -19.09 -12.67
C ARG A 131 -10.62 -17.68 -13.00
N ILE A 132 -9.71 -16.85 -13.48
CA ILE A 132 -10.03 -15.52 -14.00
C ILE A 132 -10.31 -15.66 -15.50
N HIS A 133 -11.51 -15.27 -15.93
CA HIS A 133 -11.89 -15.20 -17.34
C HIS A 133 -11.69 -13.78 -17.85
N LEU A 134 -10.93 -13.63 -18.93
CA LEU A 134 -10.65 -12.37 -19.60
C LEU A 134 -10.94 -12.50 -21.10
N PRO A 135 -11.64 -11.54 -21.72
CA PRO A 135 -11.69 -11.43 -23.17
C PRO A 135 -10.30 -11.24 -23.78
N ASP A 136 -10.20 -11.44 -25.09
CA ASP A 136 -8.96 -11.13 -25.80
C ASP A 136 -8.57 -9.65 -25.59
N PRO A 137 -7.29 -9.33 -25.34
CA PRO A 137 -6.85 -7.94 -25.13
C PRO A 137 -7.27 -6.96 -26.23
N SER A 138 -7.42 -7.44 -27.48
CA SER A 138 -7.90 -6.62 -28.62
C SER A 138 -9.35 -6.15 -28.47
N GLN A 139 -10.15 -6.82 -27.64
CA GLN A 139 -11.54 -6.45 -27.36
C GLN A 139 -11.65 -5.29 -26.36
N PHE A 140 -10.54 -4.88 -25.73
CA PHE A 140 -10.52 -3.77 -24.79
C PHE A 140 -10.20 -2.46 -25.51
N ARG A 141 -10.84 -1.36 -25.06
CA ARG A 141 -10.63 -0.01 -25.60
C ARG A 141 -9.18 0.44 -25.53
N THR A 142 -8.50 0.10 -24.44
CA THR A 142 -7.09 0.42 -24.21
C THR A 142 -6.41 -0.69 -23.43
N ALA A 143 -5.08 -0.74 -23.49
CA ALA A 143 -4.31 -1.66 -22.68
C ALA A 143 -4.51 -1.39 -21.17
N GLU A 144 -4.61 -0.13 -20.75
CA GLU A 144 -4.90 0.24 -19.36
C GLU A 144 -6.22 -0.35 -18.88
N HIS A 145 -7.25 -0.34 -19.74
CA HIS A 145 -8.54 -0.93 -19.41
C HIS A 145 -8.39 -2.44 -19.19
N PHE A 146 -7.69 -3.15 -20.08
CA PHE A 146 -7.39 -4.58 -19.90
C PHE A 146 -6.69 -4.86 -18.56
N TYR A 147 -5.61 -4.14 -18.25
CA TYR A 147 -4.85 -4.36 -17.02
C TYR A 147 -5.65 -3.98 -15.76
N ALA A 148 -6.44 -2.91 -15.80
CA ALA A 148 -7.29 -2.52 -14.69
C ALA A 148 -8.35 -3.59 -14.40
N THR A 149 -9.01 -4.12 -15.43
CA THR A 149 -10.00 -5.20 -15.23
C THR A 149 -9.34 -6.49 -14.77
N ASN A 150 -8.16 -6.84 -15.30
CA ASN A 150 -7.41 -8.00 -14.85
C ASN A 150 -7.02 -7.90 -13.36
N LEU A 151 -6.51 -6.73 -12.94
CA LEU A 151 -6.16 -6.48 -11.53
C LEU A 151 -7.39 -6.56 -10.62
N HIS A 152 -8.54 -6.04 -11.06
CA HIS A 152 -9.80 -6.12 -10.33
C HIS A 152 -10.23 -7.56 -10.06
N GLU A 153 -10.20 -8.43 -11.07
CA GLU A 153 -10.51 -9.85 -10.88
C GLU A 153 -9.40 -10.59 -10.12
N SER A 154 -8.15 -10.16 -10.22
CA SER A 154 -7.03 -10.72 -9.44
C SER A 154 -7.20 -10.47 -7.94
N VAL A 155 -7.74 -9.29 -7.55
CA VAL A 155 -8.10 -8.99 -6.16
C VAL A 155 -9.18 -9.95 -5.67
N ARG A 156 -10.24 -10.16 -6.46
CA ARG A 156 -11.29 -11.14 -6.13
C ARG A 156 -10.74 -12.55 -6.02
N TRP A 157 -9.93 -12.98 -6.97
CA TRP A 157 -9.23 -14.25 -6.92
C TRP A 157 -8.47 -14.40 -5.59
N SER A 158 -7.68 -13.42 -5.19
CA SER A 158 -6.92 -13.48 -3.92
C SER A 158 -7.80 -13.67 -2.66
N GLY A 159 -9.07 -13.26 -2.71
CA GLY A 159 -10.03 -13.38 -1.62
C GLY A 159 -10.54 -14.80 -1.32
N ARG A 160 -10.37 -15.78 -2.21
CA ARG A 160 -10.93 -17.14 -2.03
C ARG A 160 -10.51 -17.78 -0.69
N ALA A 161 -11.39 -18.63 -0.15
CA ALA A 161 -11.26 -19.31 1.14
C ALA A 161 -9.87 -19.89 1.47
N HIS A 162 -9.22 -20.57 0.51
CA HIS A 162 -7.90 -21.19 0.73
C HIS A 162 -6.72 -20.20 0.58
N ARG A 163 -6.98 -18.94 0.22
CA ARG A 163 -6.00 -17.86 0.09
C ARG A 163 -6.16 -16.87 1.24
N LEU A 164 -6.75 -15.70 1.00
CA LEU A 164 -6.95 -14.69 2.06
C LEU A 164 -8.17 -14.97 2.94
N GLY A 165 -9.09 -15.84 2.50
CA GLY A 165 -10.22 -16.24 3.36
C GLY A 165 -11.28 -15.17 3.53
N ASP A 166 -11.52 -14.34 2.51
CA ASP A 166 -12.59 -13.35 2.53
C ASP A 166 -13.93 -14.03 2.20
N ALA A 167 -14.84 -14.09 3.17
CA ALA A 167 -16.14 -14.75 3.02
C ALA A 167 -17.12 -13.99 2.11
N SER A 168 -16.73 -12.82 1.60
CA SER A 168 -17.54 -11.99 0.72
C SER A 168 -17.27 -12.18 -0.78
N VAL A 169 -16.33 -13.07 -1.15
CA VAL A 169 -15.95 -13.38 -2.55
C VAL A 169 -16.21 -14.85 -2.92
#